data_AF-A0A1H6BQY4-F1
#
_entry.id   AF-A0A1H6BQY4-F1
#
_cell.length_a   1.000
_cell.length_b   1.000
_cell.length_c   1.000
_cell.angle_alpha   90.00
_cell.angle_beta   90.00
_cell.angle_gamma   90.00
#
_symmetry.space_group_name_H-M   'P 1'
#
loop_
_entity.id
_entity.type
_entity.pdbx_description
1 polymer ?
#
loop_
_entity_poly.entity_id
_entity_poly.type
_entity_poly.pdbx_seq_one_letter_code
_entity_poly.pdbx_strand_id
1 'polypeptide(L)'
;MGRVEETPRARSRRAVGVRAGLTLQRIIDAARSLDPDDLTMQAVADALGVDRKALNHHVNDRETLLAMVAMEAFSDSFSSVEIDGHCRWQDACRAFARAFADSVFAAGNLAEHLRLSDAHVTRVLEPSEAVLKKMVHAGFDDEAAMRSLSLLANICLAYVRDANLASRSGVPPRPVILRKALEQRDPHQFETLTRIAALPVTTYDDVQFELGIETFILGTEALRERMAKLRNVDTGADHDLD
;
A
#
# COMPACT_ATOMS: atom_id res chain seq x y z
N MET A 1 28.35 44.73 -65.60
CA MET A 1 27.23 44.96 -64.65
C MET A 1 25.96 44.39 -65.25
N GLY A 2 25.21 43.45 -64.71
CA GLY A 2 25.31 42.59 -63.53
C GLY A 2 24.15 41.59 -63.66
N ARG A 3 24.43 40.28 -63.62
CA ARG A 3 23.39 39.23 -63.61
C ARG A 3 22.67 39.29 -62.26
N VAL A 4 21.34 39.28 -62.29
CA VAL A 4 20.52 39.05 -61.10
C VAL A 4 20.46 37.55 -60.87
N GLU A 5 21.14 37.08 -59.83
CA GLU A 5 21.01 35.71 -59.32
C GLU A 5 19.65 35.57 -58.62
N GLU A 6 18.77 34.73 -59.17
CA GLU A 6 17.56 34.26 -58.48
C GLU A 6 17.97 33.21 -57.44
N THR A 7 18.03 33.64 -56.18
CA THR A 7 18.15 32.75 -55.01
C THR A 7 16.92 31.84 -54.90
N PRO A 8 17.05 30.50 -54.78
CA PRO A 8 15.91 29.64 -54.54
C PRO A 8 15.41 29.85 -53.11
N ARG A 9 14.16 30.32 -52.95
CA ARG A 9 13.47 30.33 -51.65
C ARG A 9 13.36 28.91 -51.13
N ALA A 10 14.20 28.58 -50.15
CA ALA A 10 14.10 27.36 -49.37
C ALA A 10 12.68 27.25 -48.80
N ARG A 11 11.92 26.26 -49.27
CA ARG A 11 10.65 25.88 -48.64
C ARG A 11 10.97 25.47 -47.21
N SER A 12 10.53 26.29 -46.27
CA SER A 12 10.41 25.94 -44.85
C SER A 12 9.66 24.60 -44.78
N ARG A 13 10.41 23.52 -44.56
CA ARG A 13 9.86 22.25 -44.11
C ARG A 13 9.26 22.56 -42.76
N ARG A 14 7.92 22.69 -42.72
CA ARG A 14 7.13 22.68 -41.48
C ARG A 14 7.74 21.63 -40.56
N ALA A 15 8.25 22.09 -39.42
CA ALA A 15 8.70 21.23 -38.35
C ALA A 15 7.59 20.21 -38.09
N VAL A 16 7.94 18.94 -38.25
CA VAL A 16 7.08 17.80 -37.96
C VAL A 16 6.50 18.02 -36.58
N GLY A 17 5.17 18.08 -36.51
CA GLY A 17 4.45 18.34 -35.27
C GLY A 17 4.96 17.39 -34.19
N VAL A 18 5.47 17.97 -33.11
CA VAL A 18 5.69 17.29 -31.85
C VAL A 18 4.33 16.74 -31.44
N ARG A 19 4.01 15.51 -31.86
CA ARG A 19 3.02 14.70 -31.18
C ARG A 19 3.62 14.45 -29.81
N ALA A 20 3.33 15.35 -28.87
CA ALA A 20 3.55 15.12 -27.46
C ALA A 20 2.71 13.89 -27.11
N GLY A 21 3.31 12.71 -27.26
CA GLY A 21 2.62 11.44 -27.10
C GLY A 21 1.91 11.44 -25.76
N LEU A 22 0.64 11.03 -25.78
CA LEU A 22 -0.06 10.65 -24.58
C LEU A 22 0.69 9.42 -24.05
N THR A 23 1.25 9.51 -22.84
CA THR A 23 1.91 8.39 -22.17
C THR A 23 1.14 8.04 -20.92
N LEU A 24 1.28 6.80 -20.45
CA LEU A 24 0.63 6.37 -19.20
C LEU A 24 1.04 7.25 -18.02
N GLN A 25 2.32 7.62 -17.92
CA GLN A 25 2.79 8.52 -16.87
C GLN A 25 2.10 9.88 -16.91
N ARG A 26 1.96 10.51 -18.08
CA ARG A 26 1.26 11.80 -18.21
C ARG A 26 -0.21 11.70 -17.79
N ILE A 27 -0.84 10.55 -18.03
CA ILE A 27 -2.21 10.27 -17.58
C ILE A 27 -2.28 10.20 -16.06
N ILE A 28 -1.35 9.47 -15.43
CA ILE A 28 -1.26 9.35 -13.97
C ILE A 28 -0.98 10.72 -13.34
N ASP A 29 -0.03 11.48 -13.86
CA ASP A 29 0.34 12.81 -13.35
C ASP A 29 -0.85 13.79 -13.42
N ALA A 30 -1.60 13.79 -14.54
CA ALA A 30 -2.79 14.62 -14.66
C ALA A 30 -3.89 14.16 -13.68
N ALA A 31 -4.10 12.85 -13.54
CA ALA A 31 -5.07 12.31 -12.60
C ALA A 31 -4.75 12.65 -11.14
N ARG A 32 -3.46 12.69 -10.74
CA ARG A 32 -3.00 13.12 -9.41
C ARG A 32 -3.29 14.59 -9.09
N SER A 33 -3.47 15.43 -10.11
CA SER A 33 -3.80 16.86 -9.92
C SER A 33 -5.28 17.12 -9.66
N LEU A 34 -6.12 16.09 -9.81
CA LEU A 34 -7.56 16.16 -9.57
C LEU A 34 -7.90 15.65 -8.17
N ASP A 35 -9.04 16.10 -7.63
CA ASP A 35 -9.60 15.51 -6.42
C ASP A 35 -9.99 14.03 -6.69
N PRO A 36 -9.58 13.07 -5.84
CA PRO A 36 -10.00 11.67 -5.95
C PRO A 36 -11.50 11.46 -6.15
N ASP A 37 -12.34 12.27 -5.52
CA ASP A 37 -13.80 12.15 -5.60
C ASP A 37 -14.34 12.59 -6.97
N ASP A 38 -13.66 13.55 -7.62
CA ASP A 38 -13.98 14.07 -8.96
C ASP A 38 -13.24 13.34 -10.09
N LEU A 39 -12.38 12.37 -9.77
CA LEU A 39 -11.51 11.70 -10.72
C LEU A 39 -12.33 10.80 -11.64
N THR A 40 -12.56 11.26 -12.87
CA THR A 40 -13.24 10.50 -13.93
C THR A 40 -12.37 10.44 -15.19
N MET A 41 -12.63 9.44 -16.05
CA MET A 41 -11.95 9.34 -17.36
C MET A 41 -12.13 10.62 -18.20
N GLN A 42 -13.27 11.31 -18.06
CA GLN A 42 -13.52 12.56 -18.78
C GLN A 42 -12.74 13.72 -18.18
N ALA A 43 -12.76 13.89 -16.85
CA ALA A 43 -12.01 14.94 -16.16
C ALA A 43 -10.51 14.88 -16.49
N VAL A 44 -9.94 13.68 -16.59
CA VAL A 44 -8.54 13.47 -16.95
C VAL A 44 -8.27 13.78 -18.42
N ALA A 45 -9.18 13.41 -19.33
CA ALA A 45 -9.08 13.76 -20.74
C ALA A 45 -9.14 15.28 -20.95
N ASP A 46 -10.06 15.96 -20.24
CA ASP A 46 -10.22 17.41 -20.25
C ASP A 46 -8.96 18.11 -19.70
N ALA A 47 -8.41 17.64 -18.58
CA ALA A 47 -7.18 18.15 -17.99
C ALA A 47 -5.97 18.03 -18.94
N LEU A 48 -5.94 16.98 -19.76
CA LEU A 48 -4.88 16.73 -20.75
C LEU A 48 -5.14 17.37 -22.11
N GLY A 49 -6.34 17.92 -22.34
CA GLY A 49 -6.75 18.47 -23.64
C GLY A 49 -6.82 17.42 -24.74
N VAL A 50 -7.13 16.16 -24.41
CA VAL A 50 -7.21 15.04 -25.36
C VAL A 50 -8.63 14.47 -25.43
N ASP A 51 -8.93 13.74 -26.51
CA ASP A 51 -10.20 13.00 -26.59
C ASP A 51 -10.17 11.77 -25.67
N ARG A 52 -11.31 11.42 -25.07
CA ARG A 52 -11.45 10.25 -24.20
C ARG A 52 -11.04 8.93 -24.87
N LYS A 53 -11.24 8.79 -26.19
CA LYS A 53 -10.76 7.59 -26.93
C LYS A 53 -9.24 7.47 -26.91
N ALA A 54 -8.51 8.60 -26.94
CA ALA A 54 -7.07 8.58 -26.84
C ALA A 54 -6.62 8.04 -25.46
N LEU A 55 -7.34 8.44 -24.39
CA LEU A 55 -7.11 7.93 -23.04
C LEU A 55 -7.37 6.42 -22.92
N ASN A 56 -8.46 5.94 -23.54
CA ASN A 56 -8.86 4.53 -23.51
C ASN A 56 -7.83 3.58 -24.17
N HIS A 57 -6.93 4.07 -25.02
CA HIS A 57 -5.83 3.25 -25.55
C HIS A 57 -4.77 2.91 -24.50
N HIS A 58 -4.70 3.67 -23.41
CA HIS A 58 -3.76 3.46 -22.31
C HIS A 58 -4.42 2.90 -21.06
N VAL A 59 -5.68 3.29 -20.79
CA VAL A 59 -6.41 2.93 -19.57
C VAL A 59 -7.83 2.54 -19.92
N ASN A 60 -8.21 1.30 -19.65
CA ASN A 60 -9.49 0.75 -20.09
C ASN A 60 -10.70 1.35 -19.34
N ASP A 61 -10.53 1.67 -18.06
CA ASP A 61 -11.61 2.14 -17.20
C ASP A 61 -11.11 2.98 -16.01
N ARG A 62 -12.07 3.62 -15.33
CA ARG A 62 -11.82 4.46 -14.16
C ARG A 62 -11.18 3.68 -13.01
N GLU A 63 -11.59 2.44 -12.78
CA GLU A 63 -11.09 1.61 -11.67
C GLU A 63 -9.60 1.30 -11.84
N THR A 64 -9.21 0.96 -13.06
CA THR A 64 -7.80 0.76 -13.45
C THR A 64 -7.01 2.04 -13.26
N LEU A 65 -7.56 3.20 -13.62
CA LEU A 65 -6.91 4.50 -13.40
C LEU A 65 -6.72 4.79 -11.91
N LEU A 66 -7.76 4.62 -11.09
CA LEU A 66 -7.70 4.81 -9.65
C LEU A 66 -6.65 3.91 -9.01
N ALA A 67 -6.60 2.62 -9.41
CA ALA A 67 -5.61 1.68 -8.92
C ALA A 67 -4.17 2.06 -9.29
N MET A 68 -3.94 2.57 -10.50
CA MET A 68 -2.61 3.05 -10.92
C MET A 68 -2.18 4.30 -10.17
N VAL A 69 -3.09 5.27 -9.99
CA VAL A 69 -2.79 6.50 -9.24
C VAL A 69 -2.52 6.19 -7.77
N ALA A 70 -3.32 5.32 -7.16
CA ALA A 70 -3.11 4.85 -5.80
C ALA A 70 -1.73 4.18 -5.65
N MET A 71 -1.38 3.31 -6.61
CA MET A 71 -0.13 2.57 -6.58
C MET A 71 1.10 3.44 -6.81
N GLU A 72 1.02 4.46 -7.68
CA GLU A 72 2.10 5.43 -7.86
C GLU A 72 2.32 6.25 -6.57
N ALA A 73 1.24 6.74 -5.94
CA ALA A 73 1.32 7.47 -4.67
C ALA A 73 1.93 6.62 -3.55
N PHE A 74 1.50 5.36 -3.44
CA PHE A 74 2.08 4.39 -2.52
C PHE A 74 3.56 4.15 -2.82
N SER A 75 3.92 3.89 -4.08
CA SER A 75 5.28 3.51 -4.45
C SER A 75 6.28 4.66 -4.34
N ASP A 76 5.86 5.89 -4.65
CA ASP A 76 6.68 7.10 -4.46
C ASP A 76 7.07 7.24 -2.99
N SER A 77 6.12 7.05 -2.07
CA SER A 77 6.37 7.09 -0.63
C SER A 77 7.23 5.90 -0.17
N PHE A 78 6.89 4.68 -0.62
CA PHE A 78 7.49 3.44 -0.14
C PHE A 78 8.91 3.18 -0.68
N SER A 79 9.26 3.73 -1.85
CA SER A 79 10.59 3.55 -2.45
C SER A 79 11.72 4.22 -1.66
N SER A 80 11.42 5.17 -0.79
CA SER A 80 12.40 5.89 0.04
C SER A 80 12.78 5.15 1.32
N VAL A 81 12.25 3.95 1.53
CA VAL A 81 12.33 3.22 2.79
C VAL A 81 13.66 2.51 2.90
N GLU A 82 14.49 2.98 3.82
CA GLU A 82 15.75 2.35 4.16
C GLU A 82 15.58 1.47 5.40
N ILE A 83 15.76 0.16 5.22
CA ILE A 83 15.84 -0.79 6.32
C ILE A 83 17.32 -0.95 6.69
N ASP A 84 17.69 -0.50 7.89
CA ASP A 84 19.07 -0.62 8.39
C ASP A 84 19.60 -2.05 8.27
N GLY A 85 20.73 -2.23 7.58
CA GLY A 85 21.39 -3.52 7.38
C GLY A 85 21.76 -4.24 8.67
N HIS A 86 22.01 -3.52 9.76
CA HIS A 86 22.46 -4.07 11.04
C HIS A 86 21.34 -4.32 12.06
N CYS A 87 20.12 -3.83 11.80
CA CYS A 87 19.01 -4.03 12.72
C CYS A 87 18.53 -5.49 12.75
N ARG A 88 17.90 -5.88 13.85
CA ARG A 88 17.29 -7.21 13.97
C ARG A 88 16.04 -7.29 13.10
N TRP A 89 15.59 -8.51 12.80
CA TRP A 89 14.40 -8.71 11.95
C TRP A 89 13.14 -8.06 12.55
N GLN A 90 13.03 -7.99 13.88
CA GLN A 90 11.93 -7.32 14.57
C GLN A 90 11.88 -5.83 14.22
N ASP A 91 13.03 -5.16 14.31
CA ASP A 91 13.16 -3.73 14.01
C ASP A 91 12.92 -3.46 12.52
N ALA A 92 13.38 -4.36 11.65
CA ALA A 92 13.07 -4.31 10.23
C ALA A 92 11.56 -4.44 9.96
N CYS A 93 10.86 -5.35 10.64
CA CYS A 93 9.40 -5.46 10.54
C CYS A 93 8.69 -4.19 11.01
N ARG A 94 9.14 -3.55 12.11
CA ARG A 94 8.57 -2.28 12.58
C ARG A 94 8.77 -1.16 11.56
N ALA A 95 10.00 -1.00 11.06
CA ALA A 95 10.32 0.00 10.05
C ALA A 95 9.53 -0.20 8.75
N PHE A 96 9.46 -1.44 8.26
CA PHE A 96 8.65 -1.80 7.10
C PHE A 96 7.17 -1.49 7.33
N ALA A 97 6.61 -1.91 8.47
CA ALA A 97 5.20 -1.72 8.78
C ALA A 97 4.83 -0.23 8.82
N ARG A 98 5.65 0.59 9.49
CA ARG A 98 5.43 2.03 9.59
C ARG A 98 5.47 2.66 8.20
N ALA A 99 6.50 2.38 7.43
CA ALA A 99 6.63 2.88 6.07
C ALA A 99 5.52 2.42 5.13
N PHE A 100 5.06 1.18 5.28
CA PHE A 100 3.95 0.64 4.51
C PHE A 100 2.67 1.39 4.86
N ALA A 101 2.35 1.54 6.15
CA ALA A 101 1.18 2.27 6.61
C ALA A 101 1.21 3.74 6.13
N ASP A 102 2.34 4.43 6.30
CA ASP A 102 2.52 5.82 5.85
C ASP A 102 2.33 5.95 4.33
N SER A 103 2.81 4.96 3.55
CA SER A 103 2.61 4.92 2.10
C SER A 103 1.15 4.64 1.69
N VAL A 104 0.43 3.82 2.45
CA VAL A 104 -1.02 3.64 2.22
C VAL A 104 -1.79 4.92 2.60
N PHE A 105 -1.41 5.62 3.67
CA PHE A 105 -1.98 6.92 4.00
C PHE A 105 -1.70 7.97 2.91
N ALA A 106 -0.53 7.94 2.27
CA ALA A 106 -0.19 8.82 1.16
C ALA A 106 -1.10 8.62 -0.07
N ALA A 107 -1.67 7.41 -0.25
CA ALA A 107 -2.69 7.16 -1.27
C ALA A 107 -4.07 7.76 -0.92
N GLY A 108 -4.27 8.21 0.33
CA GLY A 108 -5.48 8.90 0.77
C GLY A 108 -6.77 8.12 0.51
N ASN A 109 -7.78 8.79 -0.06
CA ASN A 109 -9.06 8.15 -0.43
C ASN A 109 -8.89 7.05 -1.49
N LEU A 110 -7.78 7.05 -2.26
CA LEU A 110 -7.51 6.04 -3.27
C LEU A 110 -6.95 4.74 -2.68
N ALA A 111 -6.63 4.71 -1.38
CA ALA A 111 -6.09 3.52 -0.71
C ALA A 111 -6.97 2.27 -0.88
N GLU A 112 -8.30 2.43 -1.01
CA GLU A 112 -9.21 1.30 -1.24
C GLU A 112 -9.09 0.67 -2.63
N HIS A 113 -8.47 1.38 -3.58
CA HIS A 113 -8.18 0.91 -4.93
C HIS A 113 -6.76 0.35 -5.09
N LEU A 114 -5.95 0.31 -4.03
CA LEU A 114 -4.61 -0.26 -4.09
C LEU A 114 -4.66 -1.74 -4.51
N ARG A 115 -4.07 -2.02 -5.67
CA ARG A 115 -3.88 -3.37 -6.18
C ARG A 115 -2.43 -3.57 -6.58
N LEU A 116 -1.75 -4.50 -5.94
CA LEU A 116 -0.44 -4.96 -6.40
C LEU A 116 -0.59 -5.49 -7.83
N SER A 117 0.14 -4.88 -8.77
CA SER A 117 0.15 -5.21 -10.19
C SER A 117 1.60 -5.27 -10.66
N ASP A 118 1.88 -6.13 -11.65
CA ASP A 118 3.23 -6.43 -12.14
C ASP A 118 4.06 -5.18 -12.46
N ALA A 119 3.43 -4.11 -12.96
CA ALA A 119 4.11 -2.87 -13.34
C ALA A 119 4.72 -2.09 -12.16
N HIS A 120 4.26 -2.31 -10.93
CA HIS A 120 4.67 -1.54 -9.75
C HIS A 120 5.40 -2.39 -8.70
N VAL A 121 5.48 -3.72 -8.91
CA VAL A 121 6.16 -4.65 -8.02
C VAL A 121 7.62 -4.22 -7.81
N THR A 122 8.30 -3.69 -8.83
CA THR A 122 9.73 -3.34 -8.75
C THR A 122 10.07 -2.38 -7.60
N ARG A 123 9.19 -1.41 -7.29
CA ARG A 123 9.46 -0.41 -6.23
C ARG A 123 9.17 -0.92 -4.82
N VAL A 124 8.50 -2.05 -4.67
CA VAL A 124 8.26 -2.71 -3.36
C VAL A 124 9.23 -3.84 -3.08
N LEU A 125 10.04 -4.25 -4.07
CA LEU A 125 10.96 -5.38 -3.95
C LEU A 125 12.06 -5.11 -2.93
N GLU A 126 12.71 -3.94 -2.97
CA GLU A 126 13.90 -3.68 -2.15
C GLU A 126 13.59 -3.70 -0.63
N PRO A 127 12.55 -3.00 -0.11
CA PRO A 127 12.22 -3.09 1.30
C PRO A 127 11.74 -4.48 1.71
N SER A 128 10.98 -5.16 0.83
CA SER A 128 10.51 -6.53 1.08
C SER A 128 11.66 -7.52 1.19
N GLU A 129 12.61 -7.46 0.25
CA GLU A 129 13.82 -8.28 0.22
C GLU A 129 14.68 -8.04 1.46
N ALA A 130 14.83 -6.78 1.90
CA ALA A 130 15.59 -6.44 3.09
C ALA A 130 15.00 -7.09 4.37
N VAL A 131 13.68 -7.05 4.52
CA VAL A 131 13.00 -7.70 5.66
C VAL A 131 13.10 -9.23 5.56
N LEU A 132 12.78 -9.81 4.41
CA LEU A 132 12.80 -11.26 4.19
C LEU A 132 14.19 -11.84 4.43
N LYS A 133 15.26 -11.19 3.92
CA LYS A 133 16.64 -11.58 4.21
C LYS A 133 16.88 -11.66 5.71
N LYS A 134 16.51 -10.64 6.48
CA LYS A 134 16.73 -10.64 7.93
C LYS A 134 15.96 -11.74 8.64
N MET A 135 14.73 -12.03 8.21
CA MET A 135 13.96 -13.16 8.72
C MET A 135 14.67 -14.48 8.41
N VAL A 136 15.06 -14.73 7.16
CA VAL A 136 15.78 -15.95 6.79
C VAL A 136 17.07 -16.12 7.60
N HIS A 137 17.87 -15.06 7.78
CA HIS A 137 19.07 -15.08 8.62
C HIS A 137 18.77 -15.37 10.11
N ALA A 138 17.57 -15.03 10.59
CA ALA A 138 17.11 -15.35 11.93
C ALA A 138 16.59 -16.79 12.09
N GLY A 139 16.60 -17.59 11.01
CA GLY A 139 16.28 -19.02 11.01
C GLY A 139 14.84 -19.36 10.61
N PHE A 140 14.11 -18.42 10.02
CA PHE A 140 12.86 -18.71 9.32
C PHE A 140 13.18 -19.40 7.98
N ASP A 141 12.33 -20.33 7.56
CA ASP A 141 12.33 -20.78 6.16
C ASP A 141 11.63 -19.76 5.26
N ASP A 142 11.83 -19.89 3.94
CA ASP A 142 11.32 -18.95 2.94
C ASP A 142 9.79 -18.84 2.97
N GLU A 143 9.10 -19.96 3.18
CA GLU A 143 7.64 -19.99 3.24
C GLU A 143 7.13 -19.21 4.46
N ALA A 144 7.70 -19.44 5.64
CA ALA A 144 7.34 -18.73 6.86
C ALA A 144 7.69 -17.24 6.77
N ALA A 145 8.85 -16.88 6.22
CA ALA A 145 9.24 -15.49 6.02
C ALA A 145 8.25 -14.76 5.10
N MET A 146 7.92 -15.35 3.94
CA MET A 146 6.93 -14.81 3.01
C MET A 146 5.56 -14.66 3.69
N ARG A 147 5.06 -15.72 4.35
CA ARG A 147 3.72 -15.71 4.98
C ARG A 147 3.63 -14.65 6.06
N SER A 148 4.72 -14.46 6.81
CA SER A 148 4.82 -13.42 7.83
C SER A 148 4.81 -12.02 7.22
N LEU A 149 5.57 -11.77 6.15
CA LEU A 149 5.55 -10.47 5.47
C LEU A 149 4.16 -10.15 4.90
N SER A 150 3.49 -11.14 4.31
CA SER A 150 2.11 -10.98 3.82
C SER A 150 1.13 -10.65 4.95
N LEU A 151 1.26 -11.33 6.09
CA LEU A 151 0.44 -11.05 7.29
C LEU A 151 0.70 -9.63 7.81
N LEU A 152 1.96 -9.20 7.86
CA LEU A 152 2.34 -7.85 8.28
C LEU A 152 1.71 -6.78 7.39
N ALA A 153 1.80 -6.94 6.06
CA ALA A 153 1.18 -6.04 5.10
C ALA A 153 -0.35 -5.98 5.28
N ASN A 154 -1.00 -7.12 5.51
CA ASN A 154 -2.44 -7.18 5.77
C ASN A 154 -2.84 -6.44 7.06
N ILE A 155 -2.05 -6.56 8.14
CA ILE A 155 -2.26 -5.82 9.38
C ILE A 155 -2.20 -4.31 9.11
N CYS A 156 -1.17 -3.86 8.39
CA CYS A 156 -1.00 -2.45 8.05
C CYS A 156 -2.16 -1.93 7.20
N LEU A 157 -2.56 -2.67 6.16
CA LEU A 157 -3.67 -2.29 5.29
C LEU A 157 -5.00 -2.21 6.06
N ALA A 158 -5.26 -3.18 6.93
CA ALA A 158 -6.48 -3.20 7.75
C ALA A 158 -6.51 -2.01 8.73
N TYR A 159 -5.38 -1.71 9.37
CA TYR A 159 -5.24 -0.55 10.25
C TYR A 159 -5.52 0.76 9.50
N VAL A 160 -4.86 1.00 8.37
CA VAL A 160 -5.04 2.24 7.61
C VAL A 160 -6.47 2.39 7.10
N ARG A 161 -7.09 1.30 6.63
CA ARG A 161 -8.50 1.30 6.23
C ARG A 161 -9.41 1.72 7.39
N ASP A 162 -9.18 1.18 8.57
CA ASP A 162 -9.97 1.50 9.76
C ASP A 162 -9.75 2.96 10.20
N ALA A 163 -8.50 3.45 10.20
CA ALA A 163 -8.17 4.84 10.51
C ALA A 163 -8.79 5.84 9.53
N ASN A 164 -8.76 5.53 8.22
CA ASN A 164 -9.43 6.32 7.19
C ASN A 164 -10.95 6.32 7.40
N LEU A 165 -11.55 5.17 7.71
CA LEU A 165 -12.99 5.07 7.98
C LEU A 165 -13.41 5.95 9.16
N ALA A 166 -12.62 5.97 10.24
CA ALA A 166 -12.88 6.81 11.40
C ALA A 166 -12.76 8.31 11.10
N SER A 167 -11.96 8.68 10.11
CA SER A 167 -11.77 10.06 9.65
C SER A 167 -12.85 10.51 8.65
N ARG A 168 -13.57 9.58 8.01
CA ARG A 168 -14.66 9.89 7.06
C ARG A 168 -15.89 10.40 7.80
N SER A 169 -16.36 11.58 7.41
CA SER A 169 -17.59 12.17 7.95
C SER A 169 -18.80 11.26 7.69
N GLY A 170 -19.66 11.08 8.69
CA GLY A 170 -20.91 10.33 8.58
C GLY A 170 -20.83 8.83 8.89
N VAL A 171 -19.64 8.25 9.07
CA VAL A 171 -19.50 6.87 9.55
C VAL A 171 -19.22 6.87 11.06
N PRO A 172 -20.13 6.37 11.90
CA PRO A 172 -19.89 6.32 13.34
C PRO A 172 -18.79 5.31 13.68
N PRO A 173 -17.80 5.66 14.52
CA PRO A 173 -16.79 4.72 15.02
C PRO A 173 -17.43 3.56 15.81
N ARG A 174 -16.75 2.39 15.84
CA ARG A 174 -17.20 1.19 16.57
C ARG A 174 -17.68 1.46 18.01
N PRO A 175 -16.99 2.26 18.87
CA PRO A 175 -17.48 2.56 20.22
C PRO A 175 -18.81 3.33 20.24
N VAL A 176 -19.07 4.17 19.24
CA VAL A 176 -20.36 4.89 19.10
C VAL A 176 -21.46 3.92 18.67
N ILE A 177 -21.18 3.06 17.69
CA ILE A 177 -22.11 2.02 17.23
C ILE A 177 -22.48 1.10 18.39
N LEU A 178 -21.49 0.64 19.16
CA LEU A 178 -21.69 -0.26 20.29
C LEU A 178 -22.56 0.38 21.37
N ARG A 179 -22.25 1.62 21.79
CA ARG A 179 -23.07 2.34 22.79
C ARG A 179 -24.52 2.46 22.34
N LYS A 180 -24.75 2.90 21.11
CA LYS A 180 -26.10 3.01 20.53
C LYS A 180 -26.84 1.68 20.49
N ALA A 181 -26.14 0.59 20.16
CA ALA A 181 -26.73 -0.75 20.14
C ALA A 181 -27.14 -1.26 21.53
N LEU A 182 -26.48 -0.79 22.58
CA LEU A 182 -26.74 -1.17 23.98
C LEU A 182 -27.79 -0.30 24.68
N GLU A 183 -28.09 0.90 24.19
CA GLU A 183 -29.04 1.86 24.81
C GLU A 183 -30.43 1.27 25.13
N GLN A 184 -30.89 0.29 24.35
CA GLN A 184 -32.21 -0.34 24.48
C GLN A 184 -32.13 -1.81 24.95
N ARG A 185 -31.01 -2.20 25.58
CA ARG A 185 -30.76 -3.58 26.03
C ARG A 185 -30.61 -3.63 27.53
N ASP A 186 -30.94 -4.79 28.11
CA ASP A 186 -30.67 -5.06 29.52
C ASP A 186 -29.14 -5.13 29.73
N PRO A 187 -28.54 -4.26 30.56
CA PRO A 187 -27.11 -4.28 30.85
C PRO A 187 -26.63 -5.62 31.44
N HIS A 188 -27.48 -6.35 32.17
CA HIS A 188 -27.12 -7.64 32.75
C HIS A 188 -26.98 -8.75 31.70
N GLN A 189 -27.65 -8.61 30.56
CA GLN A 189 -27.52 -9.55 29.44
C GLN A 189 -26.21 -9.33 28.67
N PHE A 190 -25.70 -8.11 28.64
CA PHE A 190 -24.50 -7.70 27.90
C PHE A 190 -23.46 -7.04 28.82
N GLU A 191 -23.21 -7.64 29.98
CA GLU A 191 -22.38 -7.05 31.03
C GLU A 191 -21.00 -6.62 30.52
N THR A 192 -20.30 -7.53 29.83
CA THR A 192 -18.96 -7.26 29.28
C THR A 192 -18.98 -6.15 28.24
N LEU A 193 -19.95 -6.16 27.32
CA LEU A 193 -20.05 -5.12 26.29
C LEU A 193 -20.43 -3.76 26.88
N THR A 194 -21.27 -3.74 27.92
CA THR A 194 -21.63 -2.53 28.66
C THR A 194 -20.39 -1.92 29.32
N ARG A 195 -19.58 -2.75 30.00
CA ARG A 195 -18.32 -2.31 30.60
C ARG A 195 -17.32 -1.81 29.56
N ILE A 196 -17.19 -2.50 28.41
CA ILE A 196 -16.30 -2.07 27.31
C ILE A 196 -16.78 -0.76 26.69
N ALA A 197 -18.09 -0.61 26.46
CA ALA A 197 -18.68 0.59 25.85
C ALA A 197 -18.48 1.87 26.69
N ALA A 198 -18.21 1.71 27.98
CA ALA A 198 -17.89 2.81 28.90
C ALA A 198 -16.40 3.20 28.90
N LEU A 199 -15.52 2.42 28.28
CA LEU A 199 -14.09 2.73 28.23
C LEU A 199 -13.81 3.88 27.24
N PRO A 200 -12.92 4.83 27.58
CA PRO A 200 -12.47 5.88 26.67
C PRO A 200 -11.39 5.35 25.71
N VAL A 201 -11.65 4.22 25.05
CA VAL A 201 -10.70 3.53 24.16
C VAL A 201 -11.20 3.57 22.72
N THR A 202 -10.27 3.77 21.79
CA THR A 202 -10.49 3.69 20.35
C THR A 202 -9.59 2.62 19.75
N THR A 203 -9.99 2.06 18.61
CA THR A 203 -9.21 1.04 17.87
C THR A 203 -8.78 1.59 16.50
N TYR A 204 -8.60 2.91 16.41
CA TYR A 204 -8.37 3.63 15.16
C TYR A 204 -7.12 4.51 15.22
N ASP A 205 -6.41 4.50 16.35
CA ASP A 205 -5.23 5.32 16.62
C ASP A 205 -3.93 4.51 16.54
N ASP A 206 -2.80 5.20 16.67
CA ASP A 206 -1.47 4.59 16.62
C ASP A 206 -1.27 3.54 17.73
N VAL A 207 -1.98 3.63 18.87
CA VAL A 207 -1.93 2.60 19.91
C VAL A 207 -2.41 1.25 19.39
N GLN A 208 -3.48 1.25 18.58
CA GLN A 208 -3.98 0.03 17.92
C GLN A 208 -2.99 -0.51 16.87
N PHE A 209 -2.28 0.37 16.16
CA PHE A 209 -1.25 -0.02 15.20
C PHE A 209 -0.08 -0.71 15.91
N GLU A 210 0.50 -0.08 16.92
CA GLU A 210 1.61 -0.63 17.70
C GLU A 210 1.25 -1.96 18.35
N LEU A 211 0.03 -2.09 18.88
CA LEU A 211 -0.48 -3.36 19.40
C LEU A 211 -0.47 -4.46 18.33
N GLY A 212 -0.89 -4.13 17.10
CA GLY A 212 -0.90 -5.07 15.98
C GLY A 212 0.50 -5.53 15.58
N ILE A 213 1.45 -4.60 15.50
CA ILE A 213 2.84 -4.89 15.15
C ILE A 213 3.54 -5.70 16.25
N GLU A 214 3.35 -5.34 17.51
CA GLU A 214 3.94 -6.07 18.64
C GLU A 214 3.37 -7.49 18.73
N THR A 215 2.05 -7.64 18.57
CA THR A 215 1.41 -8.96 18.53
C THR A 215 1.94 -9.82 17.38
N PHE A 216 2.13 -9.21 16.21
CA PHE A 216 2.74 -9.88 15.06
C PHE A 216 4.16 -10.36 15.36
N ILE A 217 5.01 -9.51 15.93
CA ILE A 217 6.40 -9.85 16.25
C ILE A 217 6.45 -11.01 17.24
N LEU A 218 5.74 -10.89 18.37
CA LEU A 218 5.71 -11.92 19.41
C LEU A 218 5.15 -13.26 18.89
N GLY A 219 4.09 -13.21 18.08
CA GLY A 219 3.51 -14.41 17.46
C GLY A 219 4.47 -15.08 16.46
N THR A 220 5.18 -14.27 15.69
CA THR A 220 6.15 -14.74 14.68
C THR A 220 7.40 -15.32 15.35
N GLU A 221 7.85 -14.75 16.47
CA GLU A 221 8.88 -15.32 17.34
C GLU A 221 8.49 -16.71 17.87
N ALA A 222 7.31 -16.82 18.46
CA ALA A 222 6.81 -18.07 19.01
C ALA A 222 6.67 -19.16 17.92
N LEU A 223 6.22 -18.78 16.72
CA LEU A 223 6.12 -19.69 15.58
C LEU A 223 7.50 -20.21 15.15
N ARG A 224 8.48 -19.31 15.03
CA ARG A 224 9.87 -19.65 14.69
C ARG A 224 10.46 -20.66 15.68
N GLU A 225 10.28 -20.41 16.98
CA GLU A 225 10.77 -21.31 18.02
C GLU A 225 10.10 -22.68 17.98
N ARG A 226 8.79 -22.71 17.73
CA ARG A 226 8.04 -23.95 17.59
C ARG A 226 8.54 -24.77 16.39
N MET A 227 8.78 -24.14 15.24
CA MET A 227 9.32 -24.81 14.06
C MET A 227 10.74 -25.32 14.30
N ALA A 228 11.59 -24.54 14.96
CA ALA A 228 12.95 -24.96 15.32
C ALA A 228 12.93 -26.22 16.22
N LYS A 229 12.02 -26.28 17.20
CA LYS A 229 11.85 -27.45 18.07
C LYS A 229 11.42 -28.69 17.29
N LEU A 230 10.46 -28.57 16.37
CA LEU A 230 9.98 -29.70 15.56
C LEU A 230 11.09 -30.30 14.69
N ARG A 231 11.90 -29.47 14.02
CA ARG A 231 13.04 -29.96 13.23
C ARG A 231 14.09 -30.71 14.07
N ASN A 232 14.33 -30.25 15.30
CA ASN A 232 15.31 -30.89 16.18
C ASN A 232 14.84 -32.25 16.70
N VAL A 233 13.53 -32.46 16.84
CA VAL A 233 12.95 -33.76 17.23
C VAL A 233 13.07 -34.78 16.08
N ASP A 234 12.79 -34.36 14.84
CA ASP A 234 12.90 -35.25 13.67
C ASP A 234 14.36 -35.67 13.39
N THR A 235 15.34 -34.82 13.71
CA THR A 235 16.78 -35.14 13.52
C THR A 235 17.31 -36.07 14.62
N GLY A 236 16.71 -36.06 15.82
CA GLY A 236 17.14 -36.88 16.96
C GLY A 236 16.67 -38.33 16.92
N ALA A 237 15.62 -38.64 16.15
CA ALA A 237 15.10 -40.01 16.02
C ALA A 237 15.94 -40.92 15.11
N ASP A 238 16.82 -40.34 14.28
CA ASP A 238 17.64 -41.08 13.31
C ASP A 238 19.01 -41.51 13.86
N HIS A 239 19.32 -41.17 15.13
CA HIS A 239 20.62 -41.47 15.76
C HIS A 239 20.60 -42.62 16.77
N ASP A 240 19.45 -43.27 17.00
CA ASP A 240 19.27 -44.39 17.95
C ASP A 240 19.17 -45.78 17.26
N LEU A 241 19.65 -45.91 16.03
CA LEU A 241 19.77 -47.19 15.31
C LEU A 241 21.21 -47.39 14.82
N ASP A 242 22.15 -47.60 15.75
CA ASP A 242 23.42 -48.32 15.49
C ASP A 242 23.95 -48.97 16.78
#